data_AF-A0A1M5JRP2-F1
#
_entry.id   AF-A0A1M5JRP2-F1
#
_cell.length_a   1.000
_cell.length_b   1.000
_cell.length_c   1.000
_cell.angle_alpha   90.00
_cell.angle_beta   90.00
_cell.angle_gamma   90.00
#
_symmetry.space_group_name_H-M   'P 1'
#
loop_
_entity.id
_entity.type
_entity.pdbx_description
1 polymer ?
#
loop_
_entity_poly.entity_id
_entity_poly.type
_entity_poly.pdbx_seq_one_letter_code
_entity_poly.pdbx_strand_id
1 'polypeptide(L)'
;MDVLTLEAYMLAPSDEVARQQIRTTTGIEFANRHRDHLPNDFFRDLFRTASDAKPLQTVREESYAPFKGGFIAGAILHHAIGATTEGLKGNSVSYAVSELSRRFGHGYSRATIHNLWREFKTVSHYWAAYVSAGIFKNSGTPYFPCTVDSLAHFLATADAFRELGQSTRAWKSPETRILPCECVRLDCGFALPTLAGRPPIFFFSKSD
;
A
#
# COMPACT_ATOMS: atom_id res chain seq x y z
N MET A 1 7.15 -7.91 10.53
CA MET A 1 6.29 -6.72 10.26
C MET A 1 4.86 -7.01 10.70
N ASP A 2 4.26 -6.15 11.53
CA ASP A 2 2.86 -6.23 11.98
C ASP A 2 1.93 -5.30 11.16
N VAL A 3 0.59 -5.39 11.34
CA VAL A 3 -0.40 -4.60 10.58
C VAL A 3 -0.22 -3.09 10.78
N LEU A 4 0.06 -2.64 12.01
CA LEU A 4 0.20 -1.21 12.33
C LEU A 4 1.48 -0.64 11.71
N THR A 5 2.55 -1.44 11.72
CA THR A 5 3.82 -1.11 11.07
C THR A 5 3.64 -1.02 9.56
N LEU A 6 2.94 -2.00 8.97
CA LEU A 6 2.62 -2.00 7.55
C LEU A 6 1.80 -0.77 7.14
N GLU A 7 0.74 -0.45 7.87
CA GLU A 7 -0.08 0.76 7.68
C GLU A 7 0.78 2.03 7.69
N ALA A 8 1.62 2.18 8.73
CA ALA A 8 2.51 3.32 8.86
C ALA A 8 3.45 3.45 7.66
N TYR A 9 4.10 2.36 7.22
CA TYR A 9 4.96 2.40 6.03
C TYR A 9 4.21 2.73 4.75
N MET A 10 3.00 2.20 4.57
CA MET A 10 2.20 2.49 3.38
C MET A 10 1.81 3.97 3.30
N LEU A 11 1.54 4.61 4.43
CA LEU A 11 1.12 6.02 4.52
C LEU A 11 2.30 7.01 4.60
N ALA A 12 3.43 6.61 5.18
CA ALA A 12 4.59 7.48 5.37
C ALA A 12 5.91 6.77 5.02
N PRO A 13 6.14 6.42 3.74
CA PRO A 13 7.27 5.59 3.34
C PRO A 13 8.65 6.20 3.68
N SER A 14 8.75 7.53 3.66
CA SER A 14 10.01 8.26 3.85
C SER A 14 10.09 9.08 5.14
N ASP A 15 8.99 9.19 5.91
CA ASP A 15 8.91 10.01 7.12
C ASP A 15 8.79 9.12 8.37
N GLU A 16 9.90 8.96 9.09
CA GLU A 16 9.95 8.13 10.30
C GLU A 16 9.11 8.67 11.45
N VAL A 17 9.04 9.99 11.60
CA VAL A 17 8.27 10.64 12.66
C VAL A 17 6.78 10.43 12.40
N ALA A 18 6.33 10.63 11.16
CA ALA A 18 4.96 10.36 10.77
C ALA A 18 4.60 8.87 10.92
N ARG A 19 5.50 7.94 10.56
CA ARG A 19 5.28 6.50 10.79
C ARG A 19 5.04 6.19 12.26
N GLN A 20 5.88 6.72 13.14
CA GLN A 20 5.76 6.48 14.57
C GLN A 20 4.46 7.06 15.13
N GLN A 21 4.06 8.25 14.68
CA GLN A 21 2.79 8.87 15.07
C GLN A 21 1.58 8.04 14.61
N ILE A 22 1.55 7.64 13.33
CA ILE A 22 0.48 6.80 12.77
C ILE A 22 0.36 5.50 13.57
N ARG A 23 1.47 4.75 13.71
CA ARG A 23 1.51 3.47 14.43
C ARG A 23 1.04 3.60 15.87
N THR A 24 1.47 4.67 16.55
CA THR A 24 1.09 4.94 17.94
C THR A 24 -0.41 5.21 18.06
N THR A 25 -0.92 6.16 17.28
CA THR A 25 -2.34 6.55 17.33
C THR A 25 -3.27 5.40 16.93
N THR A 26 -2.93 4.65 15.87
CA THR A 26 -3.75 3.51 15.44
C THR A 26 -3.66 2.33 16.42
N GLY A 27 -2.50 2.11 17.04
CA GLY A 27 -2.33 1.15 18.12
C GLY A 27 -3.16 1.46 19.36
N ILE A 28 -3.22 2.72 19.78
CA ILE A 28 -4.07 3.17 20.89
C ILE A 28 -5.55 2.97 20.56
N GLU A 29 -5.97 3.32 19.35
CA GLU A 29 -7.35 3.11 18.93
C GLU A 29 -7.72 1.62 18.90
N PHE A 30 -6.83 0.77 18.40
CA PHE A 30 -7.00 -0.67 18.42
C PHE A 30 -7.18 -1.18 19.86
N ALA A 31 -6.31 -0.74 20.78
CA ALA A 31 -6.37 -1.13 22.18
C ALA A 31 -7.66 -0.67 22.87
N ASN A 32 -8.12 0.55 22.57
CA ASN A 32 -9.38 1.08 23.09
C ASN A 32 -10.58 0.24 22.64
N ARG A 33 -10.60 -0.23 21.40
CA ARG A 33 -11.69 -1.08 20.87
C ARG A 33 -11.70 -2.49 21.45
N HIS A 34 -10.53 -3.02 21.81
CA HIS A 34 -10.37 -4.37 22.33
C HIS A 34 -10.10 -4.38 23.84
N ARG A 35 -10.56 -3.34 24.55
CA ARG A 35 -10.15 -3.07 25.93
C ARG A 35 -10.32 -4.27 26.85
N ASP A 36 -11.45 -4.95 26.71
CA ASP A 36 -11.86 -6.07 27.57
C ASP A 36 -11.03 -7.35 27.36
N HIS A 37 -10.24 -7.40 26.28
CA HIS A 37 -9.44 -8.56 25.89
C HIS A 37 -7.94 -8.36 26.13
N LEU A 38 -7.54 -7.20 26.66
CA LEU A 38 -6.14 -6.85 26.84
C LEU A 38 -5.73 -6.85 28.32
N PRO A 39 -4.52 -7.32 28.65
CA PRO A 39 -4.01 -7.30 30.02
C PRO A 39 -3.92 -5.90 30.64
N ASN A 40 -4.13 -5.77 31.95
CA ASN A 40 -4.09 -4.46 32.64
C ASN A 40 -2.71 -3.79 32.63
N ASP A 41 -1.63 -4.58 32.59
CA ASP A 41 -0.25 -4.13 32.43
C ASP A 41 0.00 -3.53 31.04
N PHE A 42 -0.61 -4.07 29.99
CA PHE A 42 -0.55 -3.48 28.64
C PHE A 42 -1.05 -2.02 28.61
N PHE A 43 -2.13 -1.72 29.34
CA PHE A 43 -2.65 -0.36 29.40
C PHE A 43 -1.71 0.62 30.11
N ARG A 44 -0.93 0.17 31.10
CA ARG A 44 0.03 1.04 31.79
C ARG A 44 1.15 1.51 30.85
N ASP A 45 1.62 0.63 29.99
CA ASP A 45 2.61 0.98 28.96
C ASP A 45 1.98 1.85 27.85
N LEU A 46 0.72 1.57 27.51
CA LEU A 46 -0.03 2.37 26.54
C LEU A 46 -0.26 3.82 27.03
N PHE A 47 -0.56 4.03 28.31
CA PHE A 47 -0.80 5.37 28.88
C PHE A 47 0.39 6.32 28.70
N ARG A 48 1.62 5.82 28.86
CA ARG A 48 2.84 6.61 28.64
C ARG A 48 3.02 6.98 27.17
N THR A 49 2.57 6.11 26.27
CA THR A 49 2.65 6.33 24.82
C THR A 49 1.50 7.20 24.33
N ALA A 50 0.36 7.19 25.02
CA ALA A 50 -0.84 7.92 24.65
C ALA A 50 -0.78 9.43 24.92
N SER A 51 0.06 9.89 25.87
CA SER A 51 0.22 11.33 26.12
C SER A 51 0.76 12.09 24.91
N ASP A 52 1.57 11.41 24.10
CA ASP A 52 2.27 12.01 22.96
C ASP A 52 1.57 11.68 21.62
N ALA A 53 0.47 10.91 21.68
CA ALA A 53 -0.27 10.49 20.51
C ALA A 53 -1.14 11.63 19.96
N LYS A 54 -1.10 11.81 18.65
CA LYS A 54 -2.04 12.70 17.97
C LYS A 54 -3.47 12.15 18.07
N PRO A 55 -4.50 13.02 18.12
CA PRO A 55 -5.88 12.59 17.99
C PRO A 55 -6.09 11.78 16.70
N LEU A 56 -6.90 10.72 16.78
CA LEU A 56 -7.17 9.84 15.64
C LEU A 56 -7.73 10.61 14.42
N GLN A 57 -8.59 11.59 14.67
CA GLN A 57 -9.17 12.41 13.61
C GLN A 57 -8.10 13.18 12.83
N THR A 58 -7.11 13.75 13.53
CA THR A 58 -5.97 14.44 12.91
C THR A 58 -5.15 13.48 12.07
N VAL A 59 -4.84 12.28 12.58
CA VAL A 59 -4.11 11.26 11.80
C VAL A 59 -4.88 10.84 10.56
N ARG A 60 -6.21 10.71 10.62
CA ARG A 60 -7.05 10.38 9.44
C ARG A 60 -7.00 11.47 8.38
N GLU A 61 -7.12 12.73 8.79
CA GLU A 61 -7.08 13.89 7.88
C GLU A 61 -5.70 14.00 7.21
N GLU A 62 -4.63 13.90 8.00
CA GLU A 62 -3.24 13.92 7.52
C GLU A 62 -2.93 12.73 6.59
N SER A 63 -3.52 11.56 6.85
CA SER A 63 -3.27 10.33 6.08
C SER A 63 -4.06 10.24 4.78
N TYR A 64 -5.07 11.10 4.57
CA TYR A 64 -5.93 11.02 3.38
C TYR A 64 -5.18 11.29 2.07
N ALA A 65 -4.31 12.31 2.06
CA ALA A 65 -3.51 12.62 0.88
C ALA A 65 -2.46 11.52 0.58
N PRO A 66 -1.67 11.05 1.57
CA PRO A 66 -0.80 9.89 1.38
C PRO A 66 -1.52 8.63 0.93
N PHE A 67 -2.72 8.34 1.47
CA PHE A 67 -3.54 7.22 1.03
C PHE A 67 -3.84 7.29 -0.48
N LYS A 68 -4.26 8.47 -0.98
CA LYS A 68 -4.49 8.67 -2.42
C LYS A 68 -3.20 8.51 -3.22
N GLY A 69 -2.10 9.06 -2.73
CA GLY A 69 -0.79 8.96 -3.37
C GLY A 69 -0.33 7.51 -3.53
N GLY A 70 -0.36 6.77 -2.44
CA GLY A 70 -0.07 5.35 -2.39
C GLY A 70 -0.99 4.53 -3.28
N PHE A 71 -2.30 4.77 -3.23
CA PHE A 71 -3.27 4.10 -4.10
C PHE A 71 -2.94 4.32 -5.59
N ILE A 72 -2.65 5.55 -6.00
CA ILE A 72 -2.26 5.87 -7.37
C ILE A 72 -0.98 5.12 -7.75
N ALA A 73 0.03 5.09 -6.88
CA ALA A 73 1.27 4.37 -7.13
C ALA A 73 1.05 2.84 -7.26
N GLY A 74 0.21 2.27 -6.39
CA GLY A 74 -0.21 0.87 -6.48
C GLY A 74 -0.95 0.57 -7.78
N ALA A 75 -1.87 1.43 -8.19
CA ALA A 75 -2.61 1.28 -9.45
C ALA A 75 -1.68 1.36 -10.67
N ILE A 76 -0.67 2.24 -10.65
CA ILE A 76 0.37 2.30 -11.69
C ILE A 76 1.10 0.97 -11.78
N LEU A 77 1.61 0.44 -10.66
CA LEU A 77 2.37 -0.80 -10.64
C LEU A 77 1.51 -2.00 -11.07
N HIS A 78 0.30 -2.09 -10.52
CA HIS A 78 -0.67 -3.13 -10.83
C HIS A 78 -1.00 -3.15 -12.34
N HIS A 79 -1.37 -2.00 -12.92
CA HIS A 79 -1.66 -1.88 -14.34
C HIS A 79 -0.43 -2.21 -15.21
N ALA A 80 0.74 -1.72 -14.80
CA ALA A 80 1.98 -1.92 -15.52
C ALA A 80 2.41 -3.39 -15.59
N ILE A 81 2.27 -4.13 -14.49
CA ILE A 81 2.50 -5.58 -14.44
C ILE A 81 1.44 -6.30 -15.28
N GLY A 82 0.17 -5.94 -15.13
CA GLY A 82 -0.93 -6.50 -15.92
C GLY A 82 -0.74 -6.40 -17.42
N ALA A 83 -0.46 -5.20 -17.91
CA ALA A 83 -0.22 -4.97 -19.33
C ALA A 83 0.99 -5.77 -19.84
N THR A 84 2.01 -6.01 -18.99
CA THR A 84 3.16 -6.85 -19.36
C THR A 84 2.76 -8.32 -19.46
N THR A 85 2.03 -8.84 -18.47
CA THR A 85 1.61 -10.25 -18.44
C THR A 85 0.67 -10.60 -19.59
N GLU A 86 -0.14 -9.65 -20.05
CA GLU A 86 -1.04 -9.83 -21.20
C GLU A 86 -0.42 -9.48 -22.56
N GLY A 87 0.86 -9.07 -22.59
CA GLY A 87 1.53 -8.69 -23.83
C GLY A 87 0.98 -7.41 -24.48
N LEU A 88 0.30 -6.55 -23.72
CA LEU A 88 -0.27 -5.30 -24.21
C LEU A 88 0.80 -4.22 -24.40
N LYS A 89 0.68 -3.45 -25.48
CA LYS A 89 1.60 -2.33 -25.83
C LYS A 89 1.62 -1.19 -24.79
N GLY A 90 0.70 -1.18 -23.82
CA GLY A 90 0.54 -0.18 -22.76
C GLY A 90 1.38 -0.42 -21.50
N ASN A 91 2.41 -1.25 -21.55
CA ASN A 91 3.23 -1.63 -20.40
C ASN A 91 4.24 -0.53 -19.96
N SER A 92 4.03 0.76 -20.22
CA SER A 92 4.92 1.80 -19.68
C SER A 92 4.28 2.48 -18.47
N VAL A 93 5.10 2.92 -17.51
CA VAL A 93 4.61 3.76 -16.40
C VAL A 93 3.94 5.01 -16.97
N SER A 94 4.52 5.63 -18.00
CA SER A 94 3.93 6.79 -18.68
C SER A 94 2.54 6.52 -19.27
N TYR A 95 2.30 5.32 -19.80
CA TYR A 95 0.98 4.92 -20.29
C TYR A 95 0.00 4.78 -19.13
N ALA A 96 0.38 4.07 -18.06
CA ALA A 96 -0.44 3.94 -16.86
C ALA A 96 -0.77 5.32 -16.25
N VAL A 97 0.21 6.22 -16.16
CA VAL A 97 0.02 7.60 -15.70
C VAL A 97 -0.97 8.37 -16.59
N SER A 98 -0.85 8.21 -17.92
CA SER A 98 -1.75 8.90 -18.86
C SER A 98 -3.19 8.38 -18.74
N GLU A 99 -3.35 7.07 -18.63
CA GLU A 99 -4.66 6.42 -18.49
C GLU A 99 -5.32 6.76 -17.15
N LEU A 100 -4.55 6.77 -16.05
CA LEU A 100 -5.04 7.20 -14.74
C LEU A 100 -5.37 8.70 -14.73
N SER A 101 -4.56 9.56 -15.33
CA SER A 101 -4.86 11.00 -15.45
C SER A 101 -6.17 11.25 -16.20
N ARG A 102 -6.45 10.49 -17.26
CA ARG A 102 -7.71 10.55 -18.00
C ARG A 102 -8.90 10.10 -17.15
N ARG A 103 -8.73 9.08 -16.31
CA ARG A 103 -9.79 8.51 -15.46
C ARG A 103 -10.08 9.35 -14.21
N PHE A 104 -9.05 9.94 -13.61
CA PHE A 104 -9.17 10.85 -12.47
C PHE A 104 -9.30 12.33 -12.91
N GLY A 105 -9.81 12.57 -14.13
CA GLY A 105 -9.68 13.77 -14.97
C GLY A 105 -10.09 15.14 -14.41
N HIS A 106 -10.40 15.24 -13.12
CA HIS A 106 -10.65 16.51 -12.42
C HIS A 106 -9.75 16.77 -11.21
N GLY A 107 -8.85 15.85 -10.83
CA GLY A 107 -8.06 15.98 -9.59
C GLY A 107 -6.53 15.99 -9.74
N TYR A 108 -5.96 15.32 -10.74
CA TYR A 108 -4.49 15.11 -10.80
C TYR A 108 -3.91 15.33 -12.19
N SER A 109 -2.95 16.25 -12.28
CA SER A 109 -2.13 16.43 -13.48
C SER A 109 -1.16 15.26 -13.68
N ARG A 110 -0.69 15.03 -14.91
CA ARG A 110 0.35 14.01 -15.20
C ARG A 110 1.61 14.23 -14.35
N ALA A 111 2.03 15.48 -14.15
CA ALA A 111 3.18 15.82 -13.33
C ALA A 111 2.95 15.43 -11.87
N THR A 112 1.76 15.71 -11.34
CA THR A 112 1.39 15.31 -9.97
C THR A 112 1.43 13.80 -9.79
N ILE A 113 0.84 13.05 -10.72
CA ILE A 113 0.85 11.57 -10.68
C ILE A 113 2.29 11.03 -10.74
N HIS A 114 3.15 11.61 -11.57
CA HIS A 114 4.54 11.20 -11.66
C HIS A 114 5.31 11.46 -10.35
N ASN A 115 5.04 12.58 -9.68
CA ASN A 115 5.64 12.87 -8.37
C ASN A 115 5.15 11.88 -7.30
N LEU A 116 3.85 11.59 -7.26
CA LEU A 116 3.28 10.59 -6.35
C LEU A 116 3.87 9.20 -6.60
N TRP A 117 4.08 8.82 -7.87
CA TRP A 117 4.77 7.58 -8.21
C TRP A 117 6.17 7.54 -7.60
N ARG A 118 6.96 8.61 -7.75
CA ARG A 118 8.33 8.66 -7.19
C ARG A 118 8.34 8.56 -5.66
N GLU A 119 7.42 9.26 -5.01
CA GLU A 119 7.31 9.32 -3.54
C GLU A 119 6.92 7.96 -2.95
N PHE A 120 5.94 7.28 -3.56
CA PHE A 120 5.39 6.02 -3.05
C PHE A 120 5.96 4.76 -3.73
N LYS A 121 6.94 4.91 -4.64
CA LYS A 121 7.53 3.79 -5.40
C LYS A 121 8.00 2.66 -4.50
N THR A 122 8.63 3.00 -3.38
CA THR A 122 9.22 2.08 -2.40
C THR A 122 8.18 1.14 -1.75
N VAL A 123 6.95 1.61 -1.61
CA VAL A 123 5.82 0.86 -1.01
C VAL A 123 4.72 0.51 -2.03
N SER A 124 4.95 0.78 -3.31
CA SER A 124 3.96 0.58 -4.37
C SER A 124 3.48 -0.87 -4.52
N HIS A 125 4.29 -1.85 -4.13
CA HIS A 125 3.93 -3.27 -4.14
C HIS A 125 2.88 -3.63 -3.08
N TYR A 126 2.93 -3.02 -1.89
CA TYR A 126 1.86 -3.13 -0.89
C TYR A 126 0.57 -2.49 -1.38
N TRP A 127 0.67 -1.31 -2.01
CA TRP A 127 -0.49 -0.64 -2.60
C TRP A 127 -1.07 -1.40 -3.79
N ALA A 128 -0.24 -2.07 -4.60
CA ALA A 128 -0.72 -2.94 -5.68
C ALA A 128 -1.46 -4.17 -5.15
N ALA A 129 -0.98 -4.77 -4.05
CA ALA A 129 -1.71 -5.82 -3.35
C ALA A 129 -3.06 -5.30 -2.81
N TYR A 130 -3.07 -4.11 -2.21
CA TYR A 130 -4.30 -3.46 -1.75
C TYR A 130 -5.31 -3.21 -2.90
N VAL A 131 -4.83 -2.75 -4.06
CA VAL A 131 -5.66 -2.57 -5.27
C VAL A 131 -6.17 -3.92 -5.79
N SER A 132 -5.32 -4.94 -5.86
CA SER A 132 -5.63 -6.29 -6.35
C SER A 132 -6.68 -7.00 -5.48
N ALA A 133 -6.62 -6.80 -4.16
CA ALA A 133 -7.61 -7.33 -3.21
C ALA A 133 -9.04 -6.77 -3.44
N GLY A 134 -9.20 -5.72 -4.27
CA GLY A 134 -10.51 -5.26 -4.70
C GLY A 134 -11.37 -4.72 -3.56
N ILE A 135 -10.77 -4.20 -2.48
CA ILE A 135 -11.45 -3.76 -1.25
C ILE A 135 -12.52 -2.66 -1.48
N PHE A 136 -12.60 -2.09 -2.69
CA PHE A 136 -13.72 -1.23 -3.11
C PHE A 136 -15.02 -1.98 -3.46
N LYS A 137 -15.00 -3.31 -3.65
CA LYS A 137 -16.16 -4.04 -4.18
C LYS A 137 -17.09 -4.66 -3.14
N ASN A 138 -16.67 -4.95 -1.90
CA ASN A 138 -17.56 -5.55 -0.90
C ASN A 138 -16.91 -5.53 0.50
N SER A 139 -17.27 -4.58 1.39
CA SER A 139 -17.41 -4.81 2.84
C SER A 139 -17.50 -3.48 3.59
N GLY A 140 -18.58 -3.28 4.35
CA GLY A 140 -18.83 -2.11 5.19
C GLY A 140 -17.93 -1.96 6.42
N THR A 141 -16.72 -2.54 6.44
CA THR A 141 -15.71 -2.30 7.48
C THR A 141 -14.29 -2.50 6.92
N PRO A 142 -13.60 -1.44 6.46
CA PRO A 142 -12.24 -1.59 5.96
C PRO A 142 -11.25 -1.44 7.12
N TYR A 143 -10.64 -2.54 7.58
CA TYR A 143 -9.38 -2.46 8.30
C TYR A 143 -8.29 -2.25 7.25
N PHE A 144 -7.75 -1.04 7.17
CA PHE A 144 -6.67 -0.71 6.27
C PHE A 144 -5.32 -1.23 6.82
N PRO A 145 -4.43 -1.81 5.99
CA PRO A 145 -4.69 -2.27 4.61
C PRO A 145 -5.38 -3.63 4.56
N CYS A 146 -5.36 -4.40 5.66
CA CYS A 146 -5.96 -5.72 5.79
C CYS A 146 -6.26 -6.04 7.27
N THR A 147 -6.95 -7.16 7.53
CA THR A 147 -7.09 -7.70 8.88
C THR A 147 -5.83 -8.45 9.30
N VAL A 148 -5.64 -8.66 10.60
CA VAL A 148 -4.52 -9.47 11.13
C VAL A 148 -4.53 -10.88 10.50
N ASP A 149 -5.70 -11.51 10.39
CA ASP A 149 -5.85 -12.87 9.84
C ASP A 149 -5.46 -12.94 8.35
N SER A 150 -5.63 -11.85 7.60
CA SER A 150 -5.29 -11.77 6.19
C SER A 150 -3.89 -11.23 5.92
N LEU A 151 -3.15 -10.82 6.97
CA LEU A 151 -1.83 -10.19 6.84
C LEU A 151 -0.85 -11.07 6.06
N ALA A 152 -0.75 -12.35 6.39
CA ALA A 152 0.19 -13.25 5.71
C ALA A 152 -0.09 -13.35 4.20
N HIS A 153 -1.37 -13.43 3.83
CA HIS A 153 -1.78 -13.51 2.42
C HIS A 153 -1.57 -12.17 1.69
N PHE A 154 -1.87 -11.06 2.35
CA PHE A 154 -1.61 -9.72 1.84
C PHE A 154 -0.11 -9.53 1.57
N LEU A 155 0.75 -9.89 2.53
CA LEU A 155 2.20 -9.78 2.40
C LEU A 155 2.74 -10.68 1.28
N ALA A 156 2.23 -11.91 1.13
CA ALA A 156 2.58 -12.78 0.01
C ALA A 156 2.20 -12.16 -1.35
N THR A 157 1.01 -11.55 -1.43
CA THR A 157 0.54 -10.86 -2.64
C THR A 157 1.43 -9.64 -2.97
N ALA A 158 1.78 -8.86 -1.94
CA ALA A 158 2.66 -7.71 -2.09
C ALA A 158 4.07 -8.14 -2.53
N ASP A 159 4.60 -9.23 -1.98
CA ASP A 159 5.91 -9.75 -2.36
C ASP A 159 5.91 -10.24 -3.82
N ALA A 160 4.85 -10.91 -4.27
CA ALA A 160 4.69 -11.27 -5.68
C ALA A 160 4.66 -10.04 -6.60
N PHE A 161 3.98 -8.95 -6.21
CA PHE A 161 4.02 -7.68 -6.95
C PHE A 161 5.43 -7.04 -6.95
N ARG A 162 6.16 -7.14 -5.84
CA ARG A 162 7.55 -6.68 -5.75
C ARG A 162 8.44 -7.47 -6.73
N GLU A 163 8.39 -8.78 -6.69
CA GLU A 163 9.19 -9.66 -7.56
C GLU A 163 8.88 -9.41 -9.04
N LEU A 164 7.59 -9.34 -9.40
CA LEU A 164 7.17 -9.02 -10.75
C LEU A 164 7.60 -7.60 -11.17
N GLY A 165 7.53 -6.62 -10.27
CA GLY A 165 7.99 -5.25 -10.52
C GLY A 165 9.51 -5.15 -10.73
N GLN A 166 10.28 -6.02 -10.06
CA GLN A 166 11.73 -6.13 -10.20
C GLN A 166 12.15 -6.93 -11.43
N SER A 167 11.37 -7.93 -11.86
CA SER A 167 11.66 -8.71 -13.06
C SER A 167 11.14 -8.06 -14.35
N THR A 168 10.12 -7.20 -14.24
CA THR A 168 9.49 -6.56 -15.40
C THR A 168 10.21 -5.30 -15.80
N ARG A 169 10.65 -5.26 -17.07
CA ARG A 169 11.19 -4.06 -17.71
C ARG A 169 10.08 -3.30 -18.43
N ALA A 170 10.12 -1.97 -18.38
CA ALA A 170 9.23 -1.17 -19.19
C ALA A 170 9.65 -1.24 -20.67
N TRP A 171 8.69 -1.18 -21.59
CA TRP A 171 8.97 -1.16 -23.02
C TRP A 171 9.90 0.00 -23.37
N LYS A 172 11.06 -0.35 -23.96
CA LYS A 172 12.16 0.56 -24.32
C LYS A 172 12.89 1.24 -23.15
N SER A 173 12.70 0.80 -21.90
CA SER A 173 13.54 1.24 -20.78
C SER A 173 14.44 0.09 -20.30
N PRO A 174 15.74 0.34 -20.04
CA PRO A 174 16.60 -0.64 -19.39
C PRO A 174 16.26 -0.81 -17.90
N GLU A 175 15.54 0.14 -17.30
CA GLU A 175 15.19 0.12 -15.88
C GLU A 175 14.01 -0.81 -15.58
N THR A 176 14.13 -1.56 -14.49
CA THR A 176 13.03 -2.32 -13.89
C THR A 176 12.06 -1.35 -13.23
N ARG A 177 10.78 -1.74 -13.11
CA ARG A 177 9.76 -0.81 -12.57
C ARG A 177 10.01 -0.47 -11.11
N ILE A 178 10.54 -1.44 -10.37
CA ILE A 178 10.99 -1.33 -8.99
C ILE A 178 12.45 -1.77 -8.95
N LEU A 179 13.31 -1.00 -8.28
CA LEU A 179 14.69 -1.46 -8.05
C LEU A 179 14.75 -2.41 -6.85
N PRO A 180 15.64 -3.43 -6.85
CA PRO A 180 15.78 -4.40 -5.78
C PRO A 180 15.93 -3.84 -4.35
N CYS A 181 16.56 -2.67 -4.22
CA CYS A 181 16.87 -2.02 -2.94
C CYS A 181 15.97 -0.82 -2.60
N GLU A 182 15.01 -0.48 -3.46
CA GLU A 182 14.08 0.64 -3.19
C GLU A 182 12.90 0.20 -2.33
N CYS A 183 12.60 -1.09 -2.20
CA CYS A 183 11.42 -1.54 -1.47
C CYS A 183 11.64 -1.73 0.02
N VAL A 184 10.64 -1.33 0.81
CA VAL A 184 10.54 -1.69 2.22
C VAL A 184 10.36 -3.21 2.30
N ARG A 185 11.35 -3.90 2.87
CA ARG A 185 11.40 -5.35 2.97
C ARG A 185 10.78 -5.86 4.27
N LEU A 186 10.33 -7.11 4.22
CA LEU A 186 10.08 -7.90 5.41
C LEU A 186 11.41 -8.36 6.00
N ASP A 187 11.48 -8.44 7.33
CA ASP A 187 12.62 -9.01 8.03
C ASP A 187 12.84 -10.46 7.59
N CYS A 188 14.11 -10.89 7.54
CA CYS A 188 14.58 -12.13 6.90
C CYS A 188 14.06 -13.46 7.49
N GLY A 189 13.08 -13.44 8.41
CA GLY A 189 12.53 -14.60 9.10
C GLY A 189 11.05 -14.91 8.84
N PHE A 190 10.35 -14.10 8.04
CA PHE A 190 8.94 -14.34 7.73
C PHE A 190 8.77 -15.31 6.56
N ALA A 191 8.36 -16.55 6.86
CA ALA A 191 7.91 -17.49 5.83
C ALA A 191 6.52 -17.05 5.31
N LEU A 192 6.45 -16.60 4.06
CA LEU A 192 5.20 -16.22 3.42
C LEU A 192 4.51 -17.46 2.83
N PRO A 193 3.17 -17.51 2.84
CA PRO A 193 2.45 -18.59 2.19
C PRO A 193 2.71 -18.58 0.68
N THR A 194 2.86 -19.77 0.09
CA THR A 194 2.93 -19.90 -1.36
C THR A 194 1.57 -19.56 -1.98
N LEU A 195 1.55 -18.59 -2.90
CA LEU A 195 0.34 -18.27 -3.64
C LEU A 195 0.06 -19.36 -4.68
N ALA A 196 -1.21 -19.77 -4.81
CA ALA A 196 -1.66 -20.76 -5.80
C ALA A 196 -1.69 -20.23 -7.24
N GLY A 197 -0.76 -19.35 -7.61
CA GLY A 197 -0.70 -18.65 -8.89
C GLY A 197 -0.13 -17.24 -8.79
N ARG A 198 -0.16 -16.51 -9.90
CA ARG A 198 0.18 -15.08 -9.93
C ARG A 198 -0.92 -14.27 -9.22
N PRO A 199 -0.58 -13.10 -8.62
CA PRO A 199 -1.59 -12.24 -8.02
C PRO A 199 -2.64 -11.85 -9.08
N PRO A 200 -3.93 -11.79 -8.72
CA PRO A 200 -4.97 -11.50 -9.68
C PRO A 200 -4.82 -10.07 -10.20
N ILE A 201 -4.81 -9.94 -11.52
CA ILE A 201 -4.66 -8.67 -12.21
C ILE A 201 -6.02 -8.29 -12.77
N PHE A 202 -6.66 -7.31 -12.14
CA PHE A 202 -7.89 -6.74 -12.65
C PHE A 202 -7.61 -5.47 -13.45
N PHE A 203 -7.95 -5.49 -14.74
CA PHE A 203 -8.02 -4.25 -15.49
C PHE A 203 -9.26 -3.51 -15.03
N PHE A 204 -9.09 -2.23 -14.71
CA PHE A 204 -10.23 -1.35 -14.53
C PHE A 204 -10.97 -1.29 -15.87
N SER A 205 -12.07 -2.04 -16.02
CA SER A 205 -12.92 -1.95 -17.21
C SER A 205 -13.40 -0.51 -17.36
N LYS A 206 -13.65 -0.08 -18.60
CA LYS A 206 -14.43 1.14 -18.80
C LYS A 206 -15.78 0.91 -18.11
N SER A 207 -16.16 1.80 -17.22
CA SER A 207 -17.58 1.99 -16.91
C SER A 207 -18.15 2.67 -18.14
N ASP A 208 -19.06 2.00 -18.82
CA ASP A 208 -19.88 2.59 -19.89
C ASP A 208 -20.79 3.68 -19.31
#